data_AF-A0A6G2DFC6-F1
#
_entry.id   AF-A0A6G2DFC6-F1
#
_cell.length_a   1.000
_cell.length_b   1.000
_cell.length_c   1.000
_cell.angle_alpha   90.00
_cell.angle_beta   90.00
_cell.angle_gamma   90.00
#
_symmetry.space_group_name_H-M   'P 1'
#
loop_
_entity.id
_entity.type
_entity.pdbx_description
1 polymer ?
#
loop_
_entity_poly.entity_id
_entity_poly.type
_entity_poly.pdbx_seq_one_letter_code
_entity_poly.pdbx_strand_id
1 'polypeptide(L)' 'IPIVGVRNGFYRGYFIPRNKGELLDGAKAFYNQVQEESKRLAVLMNSDLESYKETLKEVGGYV' A
#
# COMPACT_ATOMS: atom_id res chain seq x y z
N ILE A 1 8.93 -15.84 -7.56
CA ILE A 1 8.64 -14.93 -6.43
C ILE A 1 7.18 -14.51 -6.55
N PRO A 2 6.32 -14.82 -5.57
CA PRO A 2 4.94 -14.36 -5.57
C PRO A 2 4.88 -12.84 -5.36
N ILE A 3 3.93 -12.18 -6.02
CA ILE A 3 3.74 -10.73 -5.93
C ILE A 3 2.37 -10.45 -5.32
N VAL A 4 2.30 -9.45 -4.44
CA VAL A 4 1.04 -8.92 -3.92
C VAL A 4 0.42 -8.01 -4.97
N GLY A 5 -0.83 -8.27 -5.36
CA GLY A 5 -1.55 -7.38 -6.25
C GLY A 5 -2.98 -7.83 -6.49
N VAL A 6 -3.61 -7.19 -7.48
CA VAL A 6 -4.99 -7.46 -7.88
C VAL A 6 -4.99 -8.21 -9.20
N ARG A 7 -5.59 -9.40 -9.23
CA ARG A 7 -5.81 -10.19 -10.43
C ARG A 7 -7.31 -10.27 -10.69
N ASN A 8 -7.76 -9.98 -11.91
CA ASN A 8 -9.17 -10.01 -12.30
C ASN A 8 -10.10 -9.23 -11.34
N GLY A 9 -9.81 -7.95 -11.10
CA GLY A 9 -10.68 -6.99 -10.41
C GLY A 9 -10.79 -7.19 -8.89
N PHE A 10 -11.32 -8.33 -8.44
CA PHE A 10 -11.65 -8.58 -7.04
C PHE A 10 -10.66 -9.50 -6.32
N TYR A 11 -9.84 -10.28 -7.04
CA TYR A 11 -8.89 -11.17 -6.38
C TYR A 11 -7.63 -10.40 -5.99
N ARG A 12 -7.59 -9.98 -4.72
CA ARG A 12 -6.43 -9.36 -4.10
C ARG A 12 -5.65 -10.40 -3.32
N GLY A 13 -4.34 -10.45 -3.49
CA GLY A 13 -3.50 -11.37 -2.73
C GLY A 13 -2.17 -11.67 -3.41
N TYR A 14 -1.53 -12.75 -2.97
CA TYR A 14 -0.30 -13.24 -3.56
C TYR A 14 -0.60 -14.08 -4.80
N PHE A 15 0.07 -13.78 -5.90
CA PHE A 15 0.03 -14.63 -7.09
C PHE A 15 1.42 -14.81 -7.70
N ILE A 16 1.62 -15.94 -8.37
CA ILE A 16 2.81 -16.18 -9.18
C ILE A 16 2.52 -15.61 -10.58
N PRO A 17 3.36 -14.67 -11.09
CA PRO A 17 3.19 -14.13 -12.43
C PRO A 17 3.25 -15.22 -13.50
N ARG A 18 2.33 -15.20 -14.46
CA ARG A 18 2.30 -16.15 -15.58
C ARG A 18 3.23 -15.77 -16.72
N ASN A 19 3.63 -14.50 -16.81
CA ASN A 19 4.45 -13.96 -17.86
C ASN A 19 5.23 -12.71 -17.40
N LYS A 20 6.12 -12.22 -18.26
CA LYS A 20 6.96 -11.04 -17.99
C LYS A 20 6.14 -9.76 -17.75
N GLY A 21 4.99 -9.62 -18.40
CA GLY A 21 4.08 -8.47 -18.24
C GLY A 21 3.48 -8.44 -16.84
N GLU A 22 2.87 -9.55 -16.40
CA GLU A 22 2.31 -9.68 -15.04
C GLU A 22 3.38 -9.44 -13.96
N LEU A 23 4.62 -9.86 -14.21
CA LEU A 23 5.75 -9.60 -13.30
C LEU A 23 6.08 -8.11 -13.23
N LEU A 24 6.15 -7.41 -14.37
CA LEU A 24 6.48 -5.99 -14.43
C LEU A 24 5.39 -5.13 -13.79
N ASP A 25 4.12 -5.42 -14.08
CA ASP A 25 2.97 -4.70 -13.52
C ASP A 25 2.91 -4.89 -12.00
N GLY A 26 3.10 -6.13 -11.54
CA GLY A 26 3.17 -6.44 -10.11
C GLY A 26 4.34 -5.74 -9.42
N ALA A 27 5.52 -5.71 -10.05
CA ALA A 27 6.69 -5.03 -9.50
C ALA A 27 6.48 -3.51 -9.38
N LYS A 28 5.83 -2.89 -10.38
CA LYS A 28 5.49 -1.46 -10.36
C LYS A 28 4.48 -1.13 -9.26
N ALA A 29 3.44 -1.94 -9.11
CA ALA A 29 2.45 -1.78 -8.05
C ALA A 29 3.10 -1.92 -6.66
N PHE A 30 3.96 -2.94 -6.49
CA PHE A 30 4.69 -3.17 -5.24
C PHE A 30 5.61 -1.99 -4.89
N TYR A 31 6.35 -1.45 -5.85
CA TYR A 31 7.20 -0.27 -5.64
C TYR A 31 6.39 0.93 -5.15
N ASN A 32 5.24 1.21 -5.78
CA ASN A 32 4.36 2.31 -5.37
C ASN A 32 3.84 2.12 -3.95
N GLN A 33 3.44 0.90 -3.59
CA GLN A 33 2.99 0.57 -2.24
C GLN A 33 4.09 0.82 -1.20
N VAL A 34 5.33 0.40 -1.46
CA VAL A 34 6.46 0.65 -0.55
C VAL A 34 6.68 2.15 -0.35
N GLN A 35 6.56 2.96 -1.39
CA GLN A 35 6.70 4.42 -1.30
C GLN A 35 5.59 5.05 -0.47
N GLU A 36 4.34 4.63 -0.65
CA GLU A 36 3.21 5.14 0.14
C GLU A 36 3.29 4.74 1.62
N GLU A 37 3.60 3.48 1.91
CA GLU A 37 3.76 3.02 3.30
C GLU A 37 4.96 3.67 3.98
N SER A 38 6.04 3.94 3.24
CA SER A 38 7.19 4.68 3.78
C SER A 38 6.82 6.13 4.15
N LYS A 39 5.97 6.79 3.35
CA LYS A 39 5.43 8.13 3.69
C LYS A 39 4.53 8.07 4.92
N ARG A 40 3.64 7.08 5.00
CA ARG A 40 2.75 6.90 6.16
C ARG A 40 3.55 6.65 7.43
N LEU A 41 4.58 5.80 7.35
CA LEU A 41 5.49 5.54 8.47
C LEU A 41 6.24 6.80 8.91
N ALA A 42 6.72 7.61 7.95
CA ALA A 42 7.38 8.87 8.27
C ALA A 42 6.45 9.85 9.00
N VAL A 43 5.18 9.94 8.61
CA VAL A 43 4.18 10.75 9.34
C VAL A 43 4.00 10.20 10.76
N LEU A 44 3.79 8.90 10.91
CA LEU A 44 3.61 8.24 12.22
C LEU A 44 4.79 8.47 13.18
N MET A 45 6.02 8.40 12.67
CA MET A 45 7.22 8.54 13.48
C MET A 45 7.49 9.99 13.92
N ASN A 46 6.97 10.97 13.17
CA ASN A 46 7.22 12.39 13.44
C ASN A 46 5.99 13.13 14.02
N SER A 47 4.82 12.49 14.04
CA SER A 47 3.62 13.06 14.64
C SER A 47 3.66 12.96 16.16
N ASP A 48 3.44 14.09 16.84
CA ASP A 48 3.00 14.05 18.24
C ASP A 48 1.57 13.51 18.35
N LEU A 49 1.16 13.18 19.58
CA LEU A 49 -0.11 12.49 19.85
C LEU A 49 -1.34 13.24 19.30
N GLU A 50 -1.33 14.57 19.28
CA GLU A 50 -2.46 15.37 18.79
C GLU A 50 -2.45 15.48 17.26
N SER A 51 -1.27 15.66 16.66
CA SER A 51 -1.10 15.66 15.19
C SER A 51 -1.50 14.30 14.58
N TYR A 52 -1.26 13.21 15.29
CA TYR A 52 -1.67 11.87 14.89
C TYR A 52 -3.20 11.69 14.87
N LYS A 53 -3.90 12.21 15.89
CA LYS A 53 -5.38 12.16 15.95
C LYS A 53 -6.03 12.92 14.79
N GLU A 54 -5.44 14.03 14.35
CA GLU A 54 -5.92 14.75 13.16
C GLU A 54 -5.70 13.95 11.88
N THR A 55 -4.53 13.35 11.71
CA THR A 55 -4.24 12.48 10.55
C THR A 55 -5.20 11.30 10.46
N LEU A 56 -5.57 10.69 11.61
CA LEU A 56 -6.55 9.60 11.65
C LEU A 56 -7.96 10.05 11.24
N LYS A 57 -8.38 11.26 11.63
CA LYS A 57 -9.69 11.82 11.26
C LYS A 57 -9.81 12.08 9.76
N GLU A 58 -8.73 12.49 9.11
CA GLU A 58 -8.72 12.72 7.65
C GLU A 58 -8.71 11.41 6.85
N VAL A 59 -8.06 10.36 7.36
CA VAL A 59 -7.93 9.07 6.67
C VAL A 59 -9.14 8.15 6.90
N GLY A 60 -9.90 8.37 7.97
CA GLY A 60 -11.16 7.69 8.21
C GLY A 60 -11.98 8.46 9.23
N GLY A 61 -13.16 8.93 8.82
CA GLY A 61 -14.20 9.33 9.76
C GLY A 61 -14.60 8.15 10.63
N TYR A 62 -13.88 7.93 11.72
CA TYR A 62 -14.30 7.08 12.81
C TYR A 62 -15.21 7.92 13.70
N VAL A 63 -16.51 7.82 13.42
CA VAL A 63 -17.57 8.03 14.42
C VAL A 63 -17.63 6.79 15.31
#